data_AF-A0A365GV57-F1
#
_entry.id   AF-A0A365GV57-F1
#
_cell.length_a   1.000
_cell.length_b   1.000
_cell.length_c   1.000
_cell.angle_alpha   90.00
_cell.angle_beta   90.00
_cell.angle_gamma   90.00
#
_symmetry.space_group_name_H-M   'P 1'
#
loop_
_entity.id
_entity.type
_entity.pdbx_description
1 polymer ?
#
loop_
_entity_poly.entity_id
_entity_poly.type
_entity_poly.pdbx_seq_one_letter_code
_entity_poly.pdbx_strand_id
1 'polypeptide(L)'
;MAKNDHEADQDLSPPNGCRWCGIEAYEHLQRWKPPVGWHQWEEPTVEQRKKRMLERRRRAKRGTGNLASSFTQPLAVARRILPATA
;
A
#
# COMPACT_ATOMS: atom_id res chain seq x y z
N MET A 1 -16.90 7.89 20.74
CA MET A 1 -15.58 7.33 21.12
C MET A 1 -14.74 7.20 19.86
N ALA A 2 -13.77 8.10 19.64
CA ALA A 2 -12.86 8.00 18.50
C ALA A 2 -12.02 6.72 18.66
N LYS A 3 -12.10 5.82 17.68
CA LYS A 3 -11.26 4.63 17.65
C LYS A 3 -9.83 5.15 17.46
N ASN A 4 -8.93 4.85 18.39
CA ASN A 4 -7.52 5.27 18.32
C ASN A 4 -6.98 5.02 16.89
N ASP A 5 -6.73 6.09 16.14
CA ASP A 5 -6.37 6.03 14.72
C ASP A 5 -5.06 5.27 14.47
N HIS A 6 -4.28 5.01 15.52
CA HIS A 6 -3.06 4.20 15.51
C HIS A 6 -3.28 2.70 15.21
N GLU A 7 -4.51 2.18 15.30
CA GLU A 7 -4.84 0.78 14.99
C GLU A 7 -5.02 0.57 13.47
N ALA A 8 -5.60 1.54 12.77
CA ALA A 8 -5.93 1.45 11.35
C ALA A 8 -4.69 1.46 10.45
N ASP A 9 -3.64 2.20 10.84
CA ASP A 9 -2.37 2.25 10.11
C ASP A 9 -1.59 0.93 10.19
N GLN A 10 -1.91 0.05 11.15
CA GLN A 10 -1.24 -1.25 11.28
C GLN A 10 -1.59 -2.25 10.17
N ASP A 11 -2.77 -2.11 9.58
CA ASP A 11 -3.25 -3.01 8.53
C ASP A 11 -2.60 -2.73 7.17
N LEU A 12 -1.90 -1.60 7.04
CA LEU A 12 -1.04 -1.25 5.91
C LEU A 12 0.44 -1.45 6.18
N SER A 13 0.80 -1.84 7.41
CA SER A 13 2.20 -2.01 7.77
C SER A 13 2.86 -3.13 6.96
N PRO A 14 4.15 -2.98 6.61
CA PRO A 14 4.92 -4.02 5.97
C PRO A 14 4.82 -5.33 6.77
N PRO A 15 4.81 -6.51 6.12
CA PRO A 15 4.59 -7.79 6.80
C PRO A 15 5.57 -7.98 7.96
N ASN A 16 6.83 -7.62 7.74
CA ASN A 16 7.94 -7.75 8.70
C ASN A 16 8.16 -6.50 9.56
N GLY A 17 7.28 -5.50 9.49
CA GLY A 17 7.34 -4.34 10.35
C GLY A 17 7.16 -4.72 11.82
N CYS A 18 7.70 -3.90 12.73
CA CYS A 18 7.68 -4.14 14.17
C CYS A 18 6.30 -4.58 14.67
N ARG A 19 6.33 -5.49 15.63
CA ARG A 19 5.14 -6.01 16.32
C ARG A 19 4.21 -4.90 16.82
N TRP A 20 4.76 -3.80 17.32
CA TRP A 20 4.02 -2.77 18.04
C TRP A 20 3.61 -1.59 17.16
N CYS A 21 4.54 -1.05 16.37
CA CYS A 21 4.30 0.16 15.58
C CYS A 21 4.16 -0.12 14.07
N GLY A 22 4.60 -1.29 13.59
CA GLY A 22 4.53 -1.66 12.17
C GLY A 22 5.64 -1.08 11.28
N ILE A 23 6.61 -0.35 11.84
CA ILE A 23 7.75 0.23 11.10
C ILE A 23 8.80 -0.85 10.81
N GLU A 24 9.46 -0.79 9.65
CA GLU A 24 10.51 -1.73 9.27
C GLU A 24 11.74 -1.66 10.18
N ALA A 25 12.48 -2.77 10.30
CA ALA A 25 13.62 -2.90 11.19
C ALA A 25 14.68 -1.81 11.01
N TYR A 26 14.92 -1.41 9.76
CA TYR A 26 15.96 -0.43 9.43
C TYR A 26 15.63 0.99 9.94
N GLU A 27 14.38 1.41 9.82
CA GLU A 27 13.95 2.78 10.18
C GLU A 27 13.39 2.88 11.61
N HIS A 28 13.16 1.74 12.27
CA HIS A 28 12.44 1.69 13.54
C HIS A 28 13.14 2.41 14.70
N LEU A 29 14.46 2.23 14.85
CA LEU A 29 15.24 2.72 16.00
C LEU A 29 14.54 2.41 17.34
N GLN A 30 14.39 3.40 18.23
CA GLN A 30 13.60 3.31 19.46
C GLN A 30 12.39 4.24 19.38
N ARG A 31 11.19 3.73 19.68
CA ARG A 31 9.94 4.49 19.61
C ARG A 31 9.09 4.27 20.85
N TRP A 32 8.24 5.24 21.16
CA TRP A 32 7.25 5.16 22.21
C TRP A 32 5.87 4.90 21.60
N LYS A 33 5.16 3.87 22.09
CA LYS A 33 3.76 3.61 21.71
C LYS A 33 2.95 3.09 22.89
N PRO A 34 1.84 3.73 23.27
CA PRO A 34 0.91 3.19 24.26
C PRO A 34 0.22 1.92 23.74
N PRO A 35 -0.03 0.90 24.57
CA PRO A 35 0.30 0.78 26.01
C PRO A 35 1.71 0.23 26.30
N VAL A 36 2.49 -0.09 25.27
CA VAL A 36 3.80 -0.79 25.38
C VAL A 36 4.91 0.10 25.94
N GLY A 37 4.80 1.41 25.77
CA GLY A 37 5.84 2.37 26.17
C GLY A 37 7.01 2.41 25.20
N TRP A 38 8.21 2.70 25.72
CA TRP A 38 9.45 2.70 24.94
C TRP A 38 9.83 1.28 24.54
N HIS A 39 9.97 1.04 23.24
CA HIS A 39 10.35 -0.26 22.71
C HIS A 39 11.33 -0.12 21.55
N GLN A 40 12.13 -1.17 21.38
CA GLN A 40 12.96 -1.38 20.20
C GLN A 40 12.19 -2.20 19.17
N TRP A 41 12.80 -2.39 18.00
CA TRP A 41 12.18 -3.22 16.97
C TRP A 41 12.03 -4.65 17.51
N GLU A 42 10.82 -5.17 17.43
CA GLU A 42 10.53 -6.55 17.81
C GLU A 42 9.86 -7.26 16.64
N GLU A 43 10.29 -8.50 16.38
CA GLU A 43 9.78 -9.29 15.26
C GLU A 43 8.26 -9.46 15.39
N PRO A 44 7.49 -9.22 14.31
CA PRO A 44 6.06 -9.45 14.34
C PRO A 44 5.75 -10.93 14.50
N THR A 45 4.67 -11.21 15.24
CA THR A 45 4.18 -12.58 15.39
C THR A 45 3.76 -13.17 14.04
N VAL A 46 3.79 -14.50 13.94
CA VAL A 46 3.33 -15.22 12.75
C VAL A 46 1.88 -14.87 12.41
N GLU A 47 1.03 -14.69 13.42
CA GLU A 47 -0.37 -14.29 13.24
C GLU A 47 -0.51 -12.87 12.67
N GLN A 48 0.26 -11.91 13.20
CA GLN A 48 0.28 -10.54 12.66
C GLN A 48 0.79 -10.51 11.22
N ARG A 49 1.87 -11.26 10.91
CA ARG A 49 2.35 -11.42 9.53
C ARG A 49 1.27 -11.97 8.61
N LYS A 50 0.57 -13.03 9.04
CA LYS A 50 -0.52 -13.65 8.28
C LYS A 50 -1.64 -12.63 8.03
N LYS A 51 -2.08 -11.90 9.05
CA LYS A 51 -3.14 -10.87 8.92
C LYS A 51 -2.74 -9.79 7.91
N ARG A 52 -1.52 -9.24 8.03
CA ARG A 52 -0.99 -8.20 7.12
C ARG A 52 -0.91 -8.69 5.67
N MET A 53 -0.44 -9.92 5.44
CA MET A 53 -0.37 -10.51 4.10
C MET A 53 -1.76 -10.73 3.48
N LEU A 54 -2.74 -11.15 4.29
CA LEU A 54 -4.12 -11.29 3.83
C LEU A 54 -4.73 -9.94 3.45
N GLU A 55 -4.52 -8.90 4.24
CA GLU A 55 -4.99 -7.54 3.92
C GLU A 55 -4.34 -6.99 2.65
N ARG A 56 -3.02 -7.18 2.47
CA ARG A 56 -2.33 -6.83 1.23
C ARG A 56 -2.96 -7.52 0.02
N ARG A 57 -3.29 -8.82 0.14
CA ARG A 57 -3.97 -9.59 -0.92
C ARG A 57 -5.39 -9.07 -1.20
N ARG A 58 -6.16 -8.74 -0.15
CA ARG A 58 -7.49 -8.14 -0.28
C ARG A 58 -7.44 -6.79 -1.00
N ARG A 59 -6.44 -5.96 -0.70
CA ARG A 59 -6.20 -4.67 -1.37
C ARG A 59 -5.79 -4.85 -2.83
N ALA A 60 -4.88 -5.78 -3.13
CA ALA A 60 -4.50 -6.10 -4.51
C ALA A 60 -5.73 -6.48 -5.37
N LYS A 61 -6.61 -7.35 -4.86
CA LYS A 61 -7.86 -7.72 -5.54
C LYS A 61 -8.81 -6.54 -5.79
N ARG A 62 -8.84 -5.56 -4.87
CA ARG A 62 -9.64 -4.33 -5.04
C ARG A 62 -9.01 -3.36 -6.05
N GLY A 63 -7.69 -3.28 -6.09
CA GLY A 63 -6.95 -2.38 -7.00
C GLY A 63 -6.84 -2.88 -8.44
N THR A 64 -6.93 -4.20 -8.66
CA THR A 64 -6.88 -4.81 -10.00
C THR A 64 -8.13 -4.54 -10.85
N GLY A 65 -9.18 -3.94 -10.29
CA GLY A 65 -10.37 -3.50 -11.04
C GLY A 65 -10.18 -2.21 -11.84
N ASN A 66 -9.08 -1.46 -11.66
CA ASN A 66 -8.94 -0.10 -12.22
C ASN A 66 -7.63 0.18 -12.99
N LEU A 67 -6.83 -0.85 -13.31
CA LEU A 67 -5.55 -0.67 -14.03
C LEU A 67 -5.49 -1.41 -15.39
N ALA A 68 -6.59 -2.01 -15.84
CA ALA A 68 -6.67 -2.65 -17.15
C ALA A 68 -7.05 -1.68 -18.30
N SER A 69 -6.93 -0.36 -18.10
CA SER A 69 -7.44 0.63 -19.08
C SER A 69 -6.46 1.76 -19.42
N SER A 70 -5.16 1.49 -19.49
CA SER A 70 -4.22 2.53 -19.93
C SER A 70 -2.91 2.00 -20.52
N PHE A 71 -2.96 0.98 -21.37
CA PHE A 71 -1.85 0.72 -22.32
C PHE A 71 -2.36 0.18 -23.65
N THR A 72 -3.06 1.03 -24.41
CA THR A 72 -2.99 1.00 -25.88
C THR A 72 -3.27 2.41 -26.38
N GLN A 73 -2.23 3.24 -26.51
CA GLN A 73 -2.34 4.44 -27.33
C GLN A 73 -2.08 4.01 -28.79
N PRO A 74 -3.05 4.07 -29.71
CA PRO A 74 -2.71 4.03 -31.13
C PRO A 74 -2.11 5.40 -31.51
N LEU A 75 -0.85 5.39 -31.98
CA LEU A 75 -0.26 6.52 -32.71
C LEU A 75 -1.00 6.69 -34.04
N ALA A 76 -2.16 7.36 -34.02
CA ALA A 76 -2.83 7.79 -35.23
C ALA A 76 -2.08 8.99 -35.83
N VAL A 77 -1.12 8.72 -36.71
CA VAL A 77 -0.57 9.73 -37.62
C VAL A 77 -1.68 10.19 -38.56
N ALA A 78 -2.18 11.40 -38.34
CA ALA A 78 -3.17 12.05 -39.19
C ALA A 78 -2.53 12.45 -40.53
N ARG A 79 -2.86 11.72 -41.62
CA ARG A 79 -2.65 12.20 -42.99
C ARG A 79 -3.78 13.17 -43.35
N ARG A 80 -3.49 14.47 -43.33
CA ARG A 80 -4.36 15.50 -43.93
C ARG A 80 -4.28 15.38 -45.45
N ILE A 81 -5.38 14.99 -46.10
CA ILE A 81 -5.59 15.18 -47.53
C ILE A 81 -6.52 16.40 -47.66
N LEU A 82 -6.06 17.48 -48.28
CA LEU A 82 -6.91 18.64 -48.60
C LEU A 82 -7.83 18.29 -49.79
N PRO A 83 -9.09 18.78 -49.83
CA PRO A 83 -9.93 18.67 -51.01
C PRO A 83 -9.52 19.71 -52.07
N ALA A 84 -9.49 19.27 -53.33
CA ALA A 84 -9.34 20.16 -54.49
C ALA A 84 -10.68 20.85 -54.78
N THR A 85 -10.64 22.16 -54.96
CA THR A 85 -11.74 22.97 -55.50
C THR A 85 -11.48 23.28 -56.97
N ALA A 86 -12.42 22.94 -57.85
CA ALA A 86 -12.92 23.71 -59.01
C ALA A 86 -13.72 22.79 -59.94
#